data_AF-A0A426Z4L5-F1
#
_entry.id   AF-A0A426Z4L5-F1
#
_cell.length_a   1.000
_cell.length_b   1.000
_cell.length_c   1.000
_cell.angle_alpha   90.00
_cell.angle_beta   90.00
_cell.angle_gamma   90.00
#
_symmetry.space_group_name_H-M   'P 1'
#
loop_
_entity.id
_entity.type
_entity.pdbx_description
1 polymer ?
#
loop_
_entity_poly.entity_id
_entity_poly.type
_entity_poly.pdbx_seq_one_letter_code
_entity_poly.pdbx_strand_id
1 'polypeptide(L)'
;MCSIRFSSFFSCVFLLLSLLSTSNPPFAARAHQLNRDAFPEGFVFGTAASAYQVEGMALKGGRGPSIWDAFVRVPGTIPNNATADVTVDEYHHYKVEYIVWYLSSHYCL
;
A
#
# COMPACT_ATOMS: atom_id res chain seq x y z
N MET A 1 -31.11 48.89 29.78
CA MET A 1 -31.62 47.81 28.91
C MET A 1 -31.08 47.98 27.50
N CYS A 2 -29.88 47.45 27.19
CA CYS A 2 -29.43 47.17 25.83
C CYS A 2 -28.09 46.42 25.88
N SER A 3 -28.11 45.10 26.10
CA SER A 3 -26.89 44.27 26.04
C SER A 3 -27.21 42.82 25.68
N ILE A 4 -28.07 42.61 24.68
CA ILE A 4 -28.40 41.25 24.19
C ILE A 4 -28.25 41.11 22.67
N ARG A 5 -28.12 42.20 21.89
CA ARG A 5 -28.04 42.10 20.42
C ARG A 5 -26.68 41.77 19.82
N PHE A 6 -25.59 41.77 20.61
CA PHE A 6 -24.24 41.51 20.08
C PHE A 6 -23.87 40.02 20.06
N SER A 7 -24.48 39.21 20.95
CA SER A 7 -24.15 37.78 21.10
C SER A 7 -24.71 36.91 19.97
N SER A 8 -25.96 37.17 19.53
CA SER A 8 -26.60 36.38 18.47
C SER A 8 -25.93 36.56 17.10
N PHE A 9 -25.42 37.76 16.80
CA PHE A 9 -24.71 38.01 15.54
C PHE A 9 -23.37 37.30 15.49
N PHE A 10 -22.60 37.35 16.59
CA PHE A 10 -21.32 36.65 16.67
C PHE A 10 -21.47 35.13 16.60
N SER A 11 -22.49 34.57 17.26
CA SER A 11 -22.79 33.13 17.20
C SER A 11 -23.17 32.66 15.79
N CYS A 12 -23.99 33.43 15.07
CA CYS A 12 -24.41 33.09 13.71
C CYS A 12 -23.25 33.18 12.70
N VAL A 13 -22.37 34.19 12.85
CA VAL A 13 -21.17 34.35 12.02
C VAL A 13 -20.16 33.23 12.30
N PHE A 14 -20.00 32.80 13.55
CA PHE A 14 -19.14 31.67 13.91
C PHE A 14 -19.67 30.34 13.35
N LEU A 15 -20.99 30.11 13.41
CA LEU A 15 -21.64 28.95 12.79
C LEU A 15 -21.49 28.95 11.27
N LEU A 16 -21.68 30.10 10.61
CA LEU A 16 -21.48 30.25 9.16
C LEU A 16 -20.02 30.04 8.73
N LEU A 17 -19.05 30.56 9.50
CA LEU A 17 -17.62 30.33 9.26
C LEU A 17 -17.22 28.86 9.48
N SER A 18 -17.84 28.17 10.44
CA SER A 18 -17.62 26.74 10.67
C SER A 18 -18.17 25.88 9.53
N LEU A 19 -19.30 26.28 8.92
CA LEU A 19 -19.90 25.62 7.75
C LEU A 19 -19.11 25.86 6.46
N LEU A 20 -18.46 27.02 6.31
CA LEU A 20 -17.55 27.33 5.20
C LEU A 20 -16.20 26.58 5.31
N SER A 21 -15.83 26.12 6.50
CA SER A 21 -14.60 25.36 6.72
C SER A 21 -14.73 23.86 6.43
N THR A 22 -15.96 23.33 6.31
CA THR A 22 -16.21 21.89 6.11
C THR A 22 -16.57 21.48 4.68
N SER A 23 -16.72 22.42 3.74
CA SER A 23 -17.14 22.10 2.36
C SER A 23 -16.01 21.93 1.34
N ASN A 24 -14.75 22.18 1.71
CA ASN A 24 -13.61 21.92 0.82
C ASN A 24 -12.45 21.33 1.62
N PRO A 25 -12.19 20.01 1.55
CA PRO A 25 -10.89 19.50 1.99
C PRO A 25 -9.80 20.23 1.18
N PRO A 26 -8.85 20.96 1.81
CA PRO A 26 -7.80 21.70 1.10
C PRO A 26 -6.77 20.78 0.40
N PHE A 27 -7.03 19.47 0.34
CA PHE A 27 -6.18 18.48 -0.29
C PHE A 27 -6.99 17.25 -0.76
N ALA A 28 -8.25 17.39 -1.17
CA ALA A 28 -8.82 16.35 -2.02
C ALA A 28 -8.16 16.47 -3.40
N ALA A 29 -6.99 15.85 -3.53
CA ALA A 29 -6.44 15.52 -4.82
C ALA A 29 -7.58 14.91 -5.64
N ARG A 30 -7.99 15.61 -6.70
CA ARG A 30 -8.87 15.04 -7.70
C ARG A 30 -8.16 13.77 -8.14
N ALA A 31 -8.64 12.61 -7.72
CA ALA A 31 -8.13 11.34 -8.19
C ALA A 31 -8.42 11.33 -9.69
N HIS A 32 -7.46 11.81 -10.48
CA HIS A 32 -7.47 11.62 -11.90
C HIS A 32 -7.47 10.11 -12.05
N GLN A 33 -8.54 9.55 -12.61
CA GLN A 33 -8.59 8.12 -12.94
C GLN A 33 -7.34 7.84 -13.78
N LEU A 34 -6.43 7.02 -13.27
CA LEU A 34 -5.23 6.64 -13.99
C LEU A 34 -5.66 5.57 -15.00
N ASN A 35 -5.59 5.93 -16.28
CA ASN A 35 -5.87 5.04 -17.41
C ASN A 35 -4.58 4.84 -18.22
N ARG A 36 -4.48 3.77 -19.00
CA ARG A 36 -3.32 3.49 -19.88
C ARG A 36 -2.98 4.66 -20.78
N ASP A 37 -4.01 5.34 -21.29
CA ASP A 37 -3.90 6.50 -22.18
C ASP A 37 -3.18 7.70 -21.54
N ALA A 38 -3.00 7.69 -20.21
CA ALA A 38 -2.22 8.70 -19.50
C ALA A 38 -0.70 8.48 -19.62
N PHE A 39 -0.25 7.34 -20.18
CA PHE A 39 1.16 6.98 -20.34
C PHE A 39 1.54 6.93 -21.83
N PRO A 40 2.79 7.28 -22.20
CA PRO A 40 3.25 7.22 -23.58
C PRO A 40 3.13 5.81 -24.18
N GLU A 41 2.95 5.73 -25.50
CA GLU A 41 3.03 4.45 -26.21
C GLU A 41 4.37 3.76 -25.94
N GLY A 42 4.31 2.46 -25.64
CA GLY A 42 5.49 1.68 -25.27
C GLY A 42 5.92 1.78 -23.80
N PHE A 43 5.19 2.51 -22.95
CA PHE A 43 5.41 2.47 -21.51
C PHE A 43 5.15 1.04 -20.97
N VAL A 44 6.12 0.50 -20.22
CA VAL A 44 6.07 -0.87 -19.68
C VAL A 44 5.69 -0.81 -18.21
N PHE A 45 4.59 -1.47 -17.87
CA PHE A 45 4.25 -1.77 -16.49
C PHE A 45 4.71 -3.18 -16.16
N GLY A 46 5.26 -3.33 -14.97
CA GLY A 46 5.68 -4.61 -14.45
C GLY A 46 5.48 -4.62 -12.94
N THR A 47 5.77 -5.77 -12.36
CA THR A 47 5.66 -6.01 -10.93
C THR A 47 6.87 -6.81 -10.49
N ALA A 48 7.25 -6.71 -9.22
CA ALA A 48 8.49 -7.25 -8.69
C ALA A 48 8.26 -7.91 -7.34
N ALA A 49 9.01 -8.99 -7.08
CA ALA A 49 9.05 -9.71 -5.82
C ALA A 49 10.50 -9.98 -5.41
N SER A 50 10.73 -10.36 -4.15
CA SER A 50 12.04 -10.78 -3.66
C SER A 50 12.00 -12.21 -3.14
N ALA A 51 12.99 -13.02 -3.49
CA ALA A 51 13.06 -14.46 -3.21
C ALA A 51 12.70 -14.82 -1.76
N TYR A 52 13.29 -14.12 -0.78
CA TYR A 52 13.07 -14.41 0.64
C TYR A 52 11.62 -14.15 1.10
N GLN A 53 10.89 -13.26 0.42
CA GLN A 53 9.51 -12.93 0.79
C GLN A 53 8.49 -13.91 0.21
N VAL A 54 8.79 -14.54 -0.93
CA VAL A 54 7.77 -15.27 -1.72
C VAL A 54 8.07 -16.74 -1.92
N GLU A 55 9.34 -17.16 -2.04
CA GLU A 55 9.69 -18.55 -2.37
C GLU A 55 9.32 -19.53 -1.26
N GLY A 56 9.71 -19.21 -0.03
CA GLY A 56 9.58 -20.14 1.10
C GLY A 56 10.74 -21.13 1.15
N MET A 57 10.54 -22.26 1.84
CA MET A 57 11.51 -23.37 1.87
C MET A 57 12.92 -22.95 2.33
N ALA A 58 13.03 -21.90 3.14
CA ALA A 58 14.32 -21.27 3.47
C ALA A 58 15.35 -22.22 4.13
N LEU A 59 14.89 -23.29 4.78
CA LEU A 59 15.72 -24.32 5.42
C LEU A 59 15.68 -25.70 4.73
N LYS A 60 15.10 -25.81 3.54
CA LYS A 60 14.85 -27.09 2.83
C LYS A 60 15.47 -27.08 1.43
N GLY A 61 15.44 -28.24 0.75
CA GLY A 61 15.81 -28.35 -0.67
C GLY A 61 17.30 -28.19 -0.99
N GLY A 62 18.19 -28.22 0.01
CA GLY A 62 19.63 -28.03 -0.19
C GLY A 62 20.07 -26.57 -0.36
N ARG A 63 19.16 -25.61 -0.14
CA ARG A 63 19.48 -24.17 -0.14
C ARG A 63 20.43 -23.83 1.01
N GLY A 64 21.48 -23.05 0.72
CA GLY A 64 22.38 -22.50 1.73
C GLY A 64 21.75 -21.37 2.55
N PRO A 65 22.17 -21.17 3.82
CA PRO A 65 21.63 -20.10 4.67
C PRO A 65 21.98 -18.72 4.12
N SER A 66 21.04 -17.78 4.25
CA SER A 66 21.20 -16.36 3.91
C SER A 66 21.35 -15.50 5.17
N ILE A 67 21.77 -14.23 5.01
CA ILE A 67 21.86 -13.28 6.13
C ILE A 67 20.48 -13.08 6.78
N TRP A 68 19.41 -13.07 5.97
CA TRP A 68 18.04 -12.94 6.47
C TRP A 68 17.66 -14.09 7.41
N ASP A 69 18.14 -15.32 7.16
CA ASP A 69 17.88 -16.48 8.02
C ASP A 69 18.48 -16.33 9.42
N ALA A 70 19.59 -15.60 9.55
CA ALA A 70 20.19 -15.27 10.83
C ALA A 70 19.48 -14.08 11.48
N PHE A 71 19.10 -13.07 10.69
CA PHE A 71 18.47 -11.84 11.18
C PHE A 71 17.11 -12.11 11.82
N VAL A 72 16.24 -12.88 11.15
CA VAL A 72 14.87 -13.16 11.64
C VAL A 72 14.83 -13.98 12.93
N ARG A 73 15.94 -14.62 13.32
CA ARG A 73 16.05 -15.39 14.57
C ARG A 73 16.32 -14.52 15.79
N VAL A 74 16.66 -13.25 15.61
CA VAL A 74 16.89 -12.32 16.73
C VAL A 74 15.53 -11.90 17.30
N PRO A 75 15.20 -12.22 18.56
CA PRO A 75 13.88 -11.92 19.13
C PRO A 75 13.54 -10.42 19.05
N GLY A 76 12.33 -10.10 18.62
CA GLY A 76 11.83 -8.71 18.56
C GLY A 76 12.23 -7.93 17.31
N THR A 77 12.97 -8.53 16.36
CA THR A 77 13.32 -7.88 15.08
C THR A 77 12.22 -7.94 14.03
N ILE A 78 11.44 -9.03 14.03
CA ILE A 78 10.33 -9.27 13.10
C ILE A 78 9.01 -9.38 13.89
N PRO A 79 7.92 -8.72 13.45
CA PRO A 79 6.61 -8.90 14.07
C PRO A 79 6.20 -10.38 14.13
N ASN A 80 5.66 -10.80 15.27
CA ASN A 80 5.24 -12.19 15.53
C ASN A 80 6.34 -13.25 15.35
N ASN A 81 7.62 -12.85 15.32
CA ASN A 81 8.75 -13.74 15.10
C ASN A 81 8.61 -14.59 13.80
N ALA A 82 8.03 -13.98 12.76
CA ALA A 82 7.79 -14.62 11.47
C ALA A 82 9.09 -14.96 10.73
N THR A 83 9.09 -16.06 9.99
CA THR A 83 10.22 -16.56 9.20
C THR A 83 9.82 -16.80 7.74
N ALA A 84 10.80 -17.01 6.86
CA ALA A 84 10.56 -17.38 5.45
C ALA A 84 10.53 -18.90 5.22
N ASP A 85 10.30 -19.71 6.27
CA ASP A 85 10.17 -21.16 6.11
C ASP A 85 8.92 -21.53 5.30
N VAL A 86 7.84 -20.78 5.51
CA VAL A 86 6.58 -20.87 4.79
C VAL A 86 6.11 -19.46 4.43
N THR A 87 6.03 -19.18 3.14
CA THR A 87 5.59 -17.91 2.54
C THR A 87 4.32 -18.18 1.70
N VAL A 88 4.19 -17.58 0.50
CA VAL A 88 3.20 -17.98 -0.52
C VAL A 88 3.60 -19.25 -1.28
N ASP A 89 4.74 -19.87 -0.92
CA ASP A 89 5.24 -21.13 -1.48
C ASP A 89 5.46 -21.10 -3.00
N GLU A 90 5.97 -19.96 -3.50
CA GLU A 90 6.30 -19.80 -4.92
C GLU A 90 7.35 -20.82 -5.37
N TYR A 91 8.18 -21.34 -4.46
CA TYR A 91 9.13 -22.41 -4.75
C TYR A 91 8.46 -23.61 -5.44
N HIS A 92 7.25 -24.00 -5.02
CA HIS A 92 6.49 -25.08 -5.64
C HIS A 92 5.51 -24.58 -6.71
N HIS A 93 5.00 -23.35 -6.58
CA HIS A 93 3.94 -22.81 -7.43
C HIS A 93 4.42 -21.86 -8.54
N TYR A 94 5.72 -21.76 -8.81
CA TYR A 94 6.31 -20.86 -9.82
C TYR A 94 5.64 -20.95 -11.21
N LYS A 95 5.12 -22.12 -11.60
CA LYS A 95 4.42 -22.30 -12.89
C LYS A 95 3.09 -21.56 -12.95
N VAL A 96 2.33 -21.58 -11.86
CA VAL A 96 1.05 -20.88 -11.74
C VAL A 96 1.32 -19.39 -11.58
N GLU A 97 2.31 -19.04 -10.74
CA GLU A 97 2.76 -17.66 -10.58
C GLU A 97 3.21 -17.07 -11.92
N TYR A 98 4.01 -17.77 -12.72
CA TYR A 98 4.42 -17.29 -14.06
C TYR A 98 3.24 -16.88 -14.93
N ILE A 99 2.12 -17.61 -14.89
CA ILE A 99 0.91 -17.28 -15.62
C ILE A 99 0.29 -15.99 -15.06
N VAL A 100 0.20 -15.85 -13.74
CA VAL A 100 -0.31 -14.65 -13.07
C VAL A 100 0.57 -13.44 -13.38
N TRP A 101 1.90 -13.57 -13.32
CA TRP A 101 2.87 -12.52 -13.68
C TRP A 101 2.75 -12.12 -15.17
N TYR A 102 2.56 -13.10 -16.05
CA TYR A 102 2.36 -12.87 -17.47
C TYR A 102 1.07 -12.09 -17.74
N LEU A 103 -0.05 -12.52 -17.14
CA LEU A 103 -1.33 -11.82 -17.25
C LEU A 103 -1.25 -10.42 -16.65
N SER A 104 -0.64 -10.27 -15.47
CA SER A 104 -0.42 -8.97 -14.83
C SER A 104 0.33 -8.03 -15.78
N SER A 105 1.40 -8.49 -16.44
CA SER A 105 2.17 -7.65 -17.37
C SER A 105 1.39 -7.23 -18.63
N HIS A 106 0.39 -8.02 -19.06
CA HIS A 106 -0.40 -7.74 -20.27
C HIS A 106 -1.69 -6.95 -19.99
N TYR A 107 -2.19 -6.99 -18.74
CA TYR A 107 -3.45 -6.35 -18.34
C TYR A 107 -3.27 -5.27 -17.26
N CYS A 108 -2.03 -4.90 -16.91
CA CYS A 108 -1.77 -3.79 -15.98
C CYS A 108 -2.05 -2.46 -16.70
N LEU A 109 -3.12 -1.79 -16.24
CA LEU A 109 -3.70 -0.49 -16.64
C LEU A 109 -3.45 -0.10 -18.09
#